data_AF-A0A0B4GAY3-F1
#
_entry.id   AF-A0A0B4GAY3-F1
#
_cell.length_a   1.000
_cell.length_b   1.000
_cell.length_c   1.000
_cell.angle_alpha   90.00
_cell.angle_beta   90.00
_cell.angle_gamma   90.00
#
_symmetry.space_group_name_H-M   'P 1'
#
loop_
_entity.id
_entity.type
_entity.pdbx_description
1 polymer ?
#
loop_
_entity_poly.entity_id
_entity_poly.type
_entity_poly.pdbx_seq_one_letter_code
_entity_poly.pdbx_strand_id
1 'polypeptide(L)'
;MIHDVLRLWVVVVILATWLGLKSAYRLSFHPLAGIPGPKITACTHLYEFFYNVVRSGKFLFKIEEMHQQYGPLVRINPREVHVSDPAFYDEIYASSRRTRDKDAKFVPTYALTDSMVATVGHELHRFRRGILKDFFSRRSVLELSEVINERVQKLVQRFGEFQRNQSVLCLDDAFAALTSDIITSYCCGKHGGFLED
;
A
#
# COMPACT_ATOMS: atom_id res chain seq x y z
N MET A 1 -18.67 -18.15 -41.57
CA MET A 1 -18.23 -19.27 -40.69
C MET A 1 -16.75 -19.60 -40.85
N ILE A 2 -16.26 -20.14 -41.99
CA ILE A 2 -14.81 -20.48 -42.15
C ILE A 2 -13.89 -19.25 -42.09
N HIS A 3 -14.28 -18.14 -42.74
CA HIS A 3 -13.52 -16.89 -42.69
C HIS A 3 -13.45 -16.27 -41.29
N ASP A 4 -14.49 -16.44 -40.47
CA ASP A 4 -14.53 -15.92 -39.10
C ASP A 4 -13.62 -16.73 -38.18
N VAL A 5 -13.61 -18.06 -38.34
CA VAL A 5 -12.69 -18.96 -37.63
C VAL A 5 -11.24 -18.67 -38.02
N LEU A 6 -10.95 -18.45 -39.31
CA LEU A 6 -9.60 -18.10 -39.78
C LEU A 6 -9.12 -16.77 -39.19
N ARG A 7 -9.99 -15.75 -39.16
CA ARG A 7 -9.68 -14.45 -38.53
C ARG A 7 -9.36 -14.60 -37.05
N LEU A 8 -10.12 -15.42 -36.33
CA LEU A 8 -9.86 -15.70 -34.91
C LEU A 8 -8.48 -16.32 -34.70
N TRP A 9 -8.11 -17.34 -35.49
CA TRP A 9 -6.79 -17.97 -35.41
C TRP A 9 -5.64 -17.01 -35.71
N VAL A 10 -5.79 -16.15 -36.72
CA VAL A 10 -4.80 -15.11 -37.02
C VAL A 10 -4.59 -14.19 -35.81
N VAL A 11 -5.67 -13.73 -35.16
CA VAL A 11 -5.57 -12.89 -33.96
C VAL A 11 -4.87 -13.62 -32.82
N VAL A 12 -5.20 -14.91 -32.58
CA VAL A 12 -4.58 -15.73 -31.53
C VAL A 12 -3.07 -15.89 -31.78
N VAL A 13 -2.66 -16.19 -33.02
CA VAL A 13 -1.25 -16.35 -33.37
C VAL A 13 -0.48 -15.04 -33.22
N ILE A 14 -1.05 -13.92 -33.67
CA ILE A 14 -0.44 -12.59 -33.50
C ILE A 14 -0.25 -12.28 -32.01
N LEU A 15 -1.29 -12.49 -31.20
CA LEU A 15 -1.24 -12.24 -29.77
C LEU A 15 -0.20 -13.13 -29.06
N ALA A 16 -0.19 -14.43 -29.36
CA ALA A 16 0.77 -15.38 -28.79
C ALA A 16 2.22 -15.00 -29.16
N THR A 17 2.45 -14.63 -30.42
CA THR A 17 3.77 -14.18 -30.90
C THR A 17 4.21 -12.91 -30.17
N TRP A 18 3.32 -11.92 -30.07
CA TRP A 18 3.61 -10.67 -29.36
C TRP A 18 3.92 -10.90 -27.87
N LEU A 19 3.13 -11.74 -27.18
CA LEU A 19 3.37 -12.10 -25.77
C LEU A 19 4.68 -12.87 -25.59
N GLY A 20 5.00 -13.78 -26.50
CA GLY A 20 6.25 -14.54 -26.51
C GLY A 20 7.47 -13.64 -26.66
N LEU A 21 7.48 -12.77 -27.68
CA LEU A 21 8.55 -11.80 -27.91
C LEU A 21 8.73 -10.84 -26.73
N LYS A 22 7.61 -10.33 -26.18
CA LYS A 22 7.63 -9.46 -25.00
C LYS A 22 8.20 -10.14 -23.76
N SER A 23 7.88 -11.42 -23.55
CA SER A 23 8.40 -12.22 -22.44
C SER A 23 9.89 -12.52 -22.60
N ALA A 24 10.32 -12.88 -23.81
CA ALA A 24 11.73 -13.09 -24.13
C ALA A 24 12.56 -11.82 -23.89
N TYR A 25 12.05 -10.66 -24.32
CA TYR A 25 12.66 -9.36 -24.03
C TYR A 25 12.76 -9.10 -22.53
N ARG A 26 11.67 -9.32 -21.78
CA ARG A 26 11.61 -9.09 -20.32
C ARG A 26 12.57 -9.93 -19.51
N LEU A 27 12.85 -11.15 -19.97
CA LEU A 27 13.75 -12.09 -19.33
C LEU A 27 15.22 -11.87 -19.69
N SER A 28 15.51 -11.32 -20.89
CA SER A 28 16.89 -11.32 -21.41
C SER A 28 17.49 -9.91 -21.56
N PHE A 29 16.70 -8.94 -21.99
CA PHE A 29 17.19 -7.60 -22.39
C PHE A 29 16.63 -6.46 -21.56
N HIS A 30 15.64 -6.73 -20.70
CA HIS A 30 15.09 -5.71 -19.82
C HIS A 30 16.12 -5.29 -18.76
N PRO A 31 16.14 -4.01 -18.34
CA PRO A 31 17.07 -3.54 -17.30
C PRO A 31 17.00 -4.34 -15.99
N LEU A 32 15.85 -4.95 -15.70
CA LEU A 32 15.62 -5.81 -14.52
C LEU A 32 15.85 -7.31 -14.77
N ALA A 33 16.45 -7.71 -15.90
CA ALA A 33 16.66 -9.12 -16.24
C ALA A 33 17.62 -9.83 -15.26
N GLY A 34 18.57 -9.09 -14.68
CA GLY A 34 19.52 -9.62 -13.68
C GLY A 34 18.96 -9.77 -12.26
N ILE A 35 17.75 -9.27 -12.00
CA ILE A 35 17.13 -9.37 -10.67
C ILE A 35 16.44 -10.74 -10.53
N PRO A 36 16.77 -11.53 -9.49
CA PRO A 36 16.23 -12.87 -9.34
C PRO A 36 14.74 -12.86 -8.97
N GLY A 37 14.07 -13.98 -9.22
CA GLY A 37 12.65 -14.17 -8.94
C GLY A 37 12.02 -15.22 -9.86
N PRO A 38 10.76 -15.62 -9.63
CA PRO A 38 10.07 -16.56 -10.49
C PRO A 38 9.95 -16.02 -11.91
N LYS A 39 10.38 -16.76 -12.95
CA LYS A 39 10.35 -16.25 -14.34
C LYS A 39 8.99 -15.72 -14.79
N ILE A 40 7.90 -16.28 -14.26
CA ILE A 40 6.54 -15.82 -14.56
C ILE A 40 6.26 -14.38 -14.09
N THR A 41 6.84 -13.95 -12.96
CA THR A 41 6.67 -12.57 -12.46
C THR A 41 7.36 -11.57 -13.37
N ALA A 42 8.53 -11.92 -13.92
CA ALA A 42 9.20 -11.09 -14.92
C ALA A 42 8.37 -10.93 -16.22
N CYS A 43 7.58 -11.94 -16.59
CA CYS A 43 6.81 -11.97 -17.83
C CYS A 43 5.46 -11.23 -17.73
N THR A 44 4.73 -11.35 -16.63
CA THR A 44 3.34 -10.88 -16.52
C THR A 44 2.93 -10.42 -15.12
N HIS A 45 1.94 -9.53 -15.04
CA HIS A 45 1.27 -9.14 -13.79
C HIS A 45 0.22 -10.18 -13.33
N LEU A 46 -0.06 -11.21 -14.14
CA LEU A 46 -1.06 -12.23 -13.80
C LEU A 46 -0.73 -13.01 -12.53
N TYR A 47 0.56 -13.18 -12.22
CA TYR A 47 0.98 -13.88 -11.01
C TYR A 47 0.56 -13.10 -9.76
N GLU A 48 0.88 -11.80 -9.72
CA GLU A 48 0.43 -10.88 -8.69
C GLU A 48 -1.10 -10.82 -8.59
N PHE A 49 -1.79 -10.65 -9.73
CA PHE A 49 -3.25 -10.63 -9.79
C PHE A 49 -3.88 -11.91 -9.22
N PHE A 50 -3.34 -13.08 -9.56
CA PHE A 50 -3.84 -14.35 -9.06
C PHE A 50 -3.76 -14.41 -7.53
N TYR A 51 -2.63 -14.05 -6.93
CA TYR A 51 -2.49 -14.12 -5.48
C TYR A 51 -3.27 -13.01 -4.74
N ASN A 52 -3.39 -11.82 -5.33
CA ASN A 52 -4.15 -10.72 -4.75
C ASN A 52 -5.66 -10.91 -4.87
N VAL A 53 -6.15 -11.25 -6.06
CA VAL A 53 -7.60 -11.26 -6.36
C VAL A 53 -8.19 -12.66 -6.19
N VAL A 54 -7.56 -13.68 -6.79
CA VAL A 54 -8.11 -15.05 -6.79
C VAL A 54 -7.82 -15.79 -5.47
N ARG A 55 -6.69 -15.49 -4.82
CA ARG A 55 -6.29 -16.07 -3.52
C ARG A 55 -6.50 -15.14 -2.34
N SER A 56 -7.33 -14.11 -2.46
CA SER A 56 -7.73 -13.24 -1.34
C SER A 56 -6.54 -12.58 -0.61
N GLY A 57 -5.70 -11.86 -1.34
CA GLY A 57 -4.62 -11.03 -0.76
C GLY A 57 -3.38 -11.79 -0.31
N LYS A 58 -3.13 -12.99 -0.84
CA LYS A 58 -1.99 -13.85 -0.43
C LYS A 58 -0.65 -13.45 -1.03
N PHE A 59 -0.58 -12.40 -1.85
CA PHE A 59 0.64 -12.05 -2.58
C PHE A 59 1.77 -11.61 -1.65
N LEU A 60 1.45 -10.92 -0.54
CA LEU A 60 2.45 -10.52 0.47
C LEU A 60 3.24 -11.71 1.02
N PHE A 61 2.54 -12.80 1.40
CA PHE A 61 3.19 -14.03 1.87
C PHE A 61 4.01 -14.70 0.76
N LYS A 62 3.53 -14.62 -0.48
CA LYS A 62 4.28 -15.14 -1.62
C LYS A 62 5.57 -14.35 -1.88
N ILE A 63 5.57 -13.04 -1.65
CA ILE A 63 6.78 -12.21 -1.71
C ILE A 63 7.77 -12.63 -0.62
N GLU A 64 7.30 -12.90 0.60
CA GLU A 64 8.14 -13.43 1.69
C GLU A 64 8.80 -14.76 1.29
N GLU A 65 8.03 -15.71 0.77
CA GLU A 65 8.57 -16.98 0.24
C GLU A 65 9.60 -16.75 -0.88
N MET A 66 9.38 -15.75 -1.74
CA MET A 66 10.36 -15.40 -2.76
C MET A 66 11.65 -14.84 -2.15
N HIS A 67 11.57 -14.03 -1.10
CA HIS A 67 12.78 -13.54 -0.42
C HIS A 67 13.57 -14.67 0.23
N GLN A 68 12.88 -15.65 0.83
CA GLN A 68 13.53 -16.84 1.38
C GLN A 68 14.26 -17.66 0.29
N GLN A 69 13.73 -17.69 -0.93
CA GLN A 69 14.28 -18.48 -2.03
C GLN A 69 15.34 -17.75 -2.88
N TYR A 70 15.11 -16.48 -3.19
CA TYR A 70 15.87 -15.70 -4.19
C TYR A 70 16.77 -14.63 -3.56
N GLY A 71 16.62 -14.37 -2.25
CA GLY A 71 17.43 -13.41 -1.51
C GLY A 71 16.75 -12.04 -1.34
N PRO A 72 17.51 -11.01 -0.94
CA PRO A 72 16.96 -9.73 -0.47
C PRO A 72 16.35 -8.85 -1.58
N LEU A 73 16.63 -9.12 -2.85
CA LEU A 73 16.12 -8.38 -3.99
C LEU A 73 15.35 -9.32 -4.90
N VAL A 74 14.06 -9.09 -5.09
CA VAL A 74 13.19 -9.99 -5.84
C VAL A 74 12.37 -9.23 -6.86
N ARG A 75 12.38 -9.68 -8.11
CA ARG A 75 11.49 -9.15 -9.15
C ARG A 75 10.09 -9.76 -8.99
N ILE A 76 9.15 -8.96 -8.51
CA ILE A 76 7.79 -9.42 -8.14
C ILE A 76 6.77 -9.26 -9.28
N ASN A 77 7.06 -8.39 -10.24
CA ASN A 77 6.30 -8.26 -11.49
C ASN A 77 7.21 -7.70 -12.61
N PRO A 78 6.72 -7.45 -13.84
CA PRO A 78 7.58 -7.01 -14.93
C PRO A 78 8.28 -5.67 -14.69
N ARG A 79 7.76 -4.82 -13.81
CA ARG A 79 8.21 -3.44 -13.57
C ARG A 79 8.77 -3.21 -12.16
N GLU A 80 8.46 -4.08 -11.21
CA GLU A 80 8.73 -3.85 -9.79
C GLU A 80 9.71 -4.87 -9.21
N VAL A 81 10.57 -4.35 -8.35
CA VAL A 81 11.49 -5.11 -7.51
C VAL A 81 11.10 -4.85 -6.06
N HIS A 82 10.88 -5.92 -5.32
CA HIS A 82 10.71 -5.86 -3.88
C HIS A 82 12.08 -6.00 -3.21
N VAL A 83 12.31 -5.16 -2.20
CA VAL A 83 13.60 -5.02 -1.52
C VAL A 83 13.41 -5.30 -0.04
N SER A 84 14.12 -6.30 0.46
CA SER A 84 14.18 -6.70 1.86
C SER A 84 15.62 -6.57 2.36
N ASP A 85 16.17 -5.36 2.24
CA ASP A 85 17.54 -5.03 2.66
C ASP A 85 17.59 -3.60 3.21
N PRO A 86 17.92 -3.41 4.50
CA PRO A 86 18.07 -2.09 5.11
C PRO A 86 19.11 -1.20 4.41
N ALA A 87 20.12 -1.78 3.76
CA ALA A 87 21.16 -1.00 3.06
C ALA A 87 20.60 -0.17 1.89
N PHE A 88 19.41 -0.53 1.37
CA PHE A 88 18.74 0.21 0.30
C PHE A 88 17.82 1.33 0.80
N TYR A 89 17.67 1.52 2.12
CA TYR A 89 16.73 2.49 2.67
C TYR A 89 16.97 3.89 2.09
N ASP A 90 18.20 4.39 2.14
CA ASP A 90 18.53 5.73 1.64
C ASP A 90 18.46 5.84 0.11
N GLU A 91 18.59 4.72 -0.62
CA GLU A 91 18.46 4.68 -2.08
C GLU A 91 16.99 4.81 -2.52
N ILE A 92 16.09 4.11 -1.83
CA ILE A 92 14.65 4.14 -2.09
C ILE A 92 14.04 5.42 -1.52
N TYR A 93 14.29 5.69 -0.24
CA TYR A 93 13.82 6.86 0.49
C TYR A 93 14.89 7.94 0.45
N ALA A 94 14.93 8.65 -0.67
CA ALA A 94 15.86 9.73 -0.91
C ALA A 94 15.87 10.77 0.23
N SER A 95 17.08 11.09 0.72
CA SER A 95 17.30 12.25 1.59
C SER A 95 17.03 13.56 0.84
N SER A 96 17.02 14.69 1.55
CA SER A 96 16.70 16.03 1.00
C SER A 96 17.53 16.46 -0.21
N ARG A 97 18.68 15.80 -0.46
CA ARG A 97 19.59 16.06 -1.58
C ARG A 97 19.20 15.36 -2.89
N ARG A 98 18.28 14.40 -2.85
CA ARG A 98 17.79 13.66 -4.02
C ARG A 98 16.28 13.84 -4.14
N THR A 99 15.78 14.01 -5.35
CA THR A 99 14.35 14.08 -5.63
C THR A 99 13.87 12.76 -6.22
N ARG A 100 12.73 12.28 -5.74
CA ARG A 100 12.06 11.07 -6.24
C ARG A 100 10.56 11.35 -6.26
N ASP A 101 9.95 11.13 -7.42
CA ASP A 101 8.50 11.14 -7.55
C ASP A 101 7.93 9.77 -7.19
N LYS A 102 6.69 9.74 -6.71
CA LYS A 102 5.95 8.48 -6.53
C LYS A 102 5.63 7.86 -7.89
N ASP A 103 5.39 6.55 -7.94
CA ASP A 103 4.91 5.93 -9.19
C ASP A 103 3.49 6.41 -9.49
N ALA A 104 3.33 7.13 -10.60
CA ALA A 104 2.04 7.62 -11.09
C ALA A 104 1.02 6.50 -11.36
N LYS A 105 1.46 5.25 -11.53
CA LYS A 105 0.56 4.09 -11.67
C LYS A 105 0.06 3.56 -10.33
N PHE A 106 0.83 3.77 -9.26
CA PHE A 106 0.48 3.33 -7.91
C PHE A 106 -0.31 4.40 -7.15
N VAL A 107 -0.12 5.68 -7.45
CA VAL A 107 -0.83 6.76 -6.77
C VAL A 107 -2.37 6.68 -6.83
N PRO A 108 -3.02 6.29 -7.94
CA PRO A 108 -4.48 6.18 -8.01
C PRO A 108 -5.09 5.22 -6.98
N THR A 109 -4.32 4.26 -6.46
CA THR A 109 -4.76 3.30 -5.43
C THR A 109 -5.17 3.97 -4.11
N TYR A 110 -4.71 5.21 -3.85
CA TYR A 110 -5.16 5.99 -2.68
C TYR A 110 -6.60 6.51 -2.80
N ALA A 111 -7.22 6.48 -3.99
CA ALA A 111 -8.57 6.99 -4.25
C ALA A 111 -8.82 8.45 -3.81
N LEU A 112 -7.76 9.24 -3.65
CA LEU A 112 -7.78 10.61 -3.11
C LEU A 112 -6.90 11.53 -3.96
N THR A 113 -7.23 11.69 -5.23
CA THR A 113 -6.36 12.28 -6.29
C THR A 113 -5.67 13.59 -5.90
N ASP A 114 -6.35 14.50 -5.22
CA ASP A 114 -5.81 15.82 -4.85
C ASP A 114 -5.22 15.90 -3.44
N SER A 115 -5.18 14.79 -2.71
CA SER A 115 -4.61 14.75 -1.37
C SER A 115 -3.08 14.88 -1.37
N MET A 116 -2.53 15.26 -0.22
CA MET A 116 -1.08 15.26 0.00
C MET A 116 -0.49 13.86 -0.24
N VAL A 117 -1.14 12.79 0.25
CA VAL A 117 -0.65 11.41 0.09
C VAL A 117 -0.65 10.95 -1.37
N ALA A 118 -1.60 11.40 -2.19
CA ALA A 118 -1.67 11.07 -3.61
C ALA A 118 -0.87 12.03 -4.51
N THR A 119 -0.09 12.96 -3.95
CA THR A 119 0.70 13.88 -4.78
C THR A 119 1.93 13.15 -5.34
N VAL A 120 2.01 13.01 -6.68
CA VAL A 120 3.14 12.36 -7.40
C VAL A 120 4.41 13.21 -7.31
N GLY A 121 4.31 14.48 -7.71
CA GLY A 121 5.45 15.37 -7.88
C GLY A 121 6.05 15.83 -6.56
N HIS A 122 7.37 15.70 -6.43
CA HIS A 122 8.11 15.98 -5.21
C HIS A 122 7.92 17.41 -4.68
N GLU A 123 8.03 18.43 -5.52
CA GLU A 123 7.92 19.84 -5.08
C GLU A 123 6.51 20.20 -4.60
N LEU A 124 5.48 19.75 -5.31
CA LEU A 124 4.09 19.96 -4.88
C LEU A 124 3.79 19.20 -3.59
N HIS A 125 4.32 17.97 -3.46
CA HIS A 125 4.20 17.18 -2.23
C HIS A 125 4.91 17.88 -1.06
N ARG A 126 6.11 18.42 -1.28
CA ARG A 126 6.88 19.18 -0.29
C ARG A 126 6.10 20.41 0.18
N PHE A 127 5.52 21.17 -0.74
CA PHE A 127 4.66 22.32 -0.42
C PHE A 127 3.45 21.90 0.43
N ARG A 128 2.67 20.92 -0.02
CA ARG A 128 1.48 20.41 0.69
C ARG A 128 1.82 19.87 2.08
N ARG A 129 2.91 19.11 2.20
CA ARG A 129 3.40 18.60 3.50
C ARG A 129 3.85 19.72 4.43
N GLY A 130 4.45 20.77 3.87
CA GLY A 130 4.88 21.95 4.61
C GLY A 130 3.74 22.68 5.33
N ILE A 131 2.55 22.73 4.72
CA ILE A 131 1.35 23.32 5.33
C ILE A 131 0.91 22.54 6.59
N LEU A 132 1.06 21.21 6.58
CA LEU A 132 0.61 20.34 7.67
C LEU A 132 1.64 20.18 8.79
N LYS A 133 2.88 20.67 8.62
CA LYS A 133 3.98 20.35 9.54
C LYS A 133 3.71 20.78 10.99
N ASP A 134 3.03 21.90 11.19
CA ASP A 134 2.84 22.51 12.52
C ASP A 134 1.85 21.71 13.36
N PHE A 135 0.86 21.08 12.72
CA PHE A 135 -0.05 20.12 13.35
C PHE A 135 0.71 18.94 13.96
N PHE A 136 1.80 18.49 13.32
CA PHE A 136 2.63 17.40 13.84
C PHE A 136 3.84 17.89 14.67
N SER A 137 3.82 19.14 15.13
CA SER A 137 4.86 19.65 16.02
C SER A 137 4.78 19.01 17.40
N ARG A 138 5.91 18.96 18.12
CA ARG A 138 5.94 18.47 19.52
C ARG A 138 4.90 19.17 20.39
N ARG A 139 4.74 20.49 20.20
CA ARG A 139 3.76 21.28 20.95
C ARG A 139 2.33 20.80 20.67
N SER A 140 1.94 20.71 19.40
CA SER A 140 0.59 20.30 19.02
C SER A 140 0.27 18.86 19.42
N VAL A 141 1.26 17.97 19.39
CA VAL A 141 1.10 16.59 19.90
C VAL A 141 0.90 16.57 21.41
N LEU A 142 1.60 17.42 22.17
CA LEU A 142 1.43 17.51 23.62
C LEU A 142 0.07 18.12 23.99
N GLU A 143 -0.42 19.10 23.24
CA GLU A 143 -1.77 19.68 23.40
C GLU A 143 -2.88 18.63 23.20
N LEU A 144 -2.63 17.58 22.42
CA LEU A 144 -3.59 16.48 22.21
C LEU A 144 -3.65 15.49 23.38
N SER A 145 -2.72 15.55 24.34
CA SER A 145 -2.62 14.57 25.43
C SER A 145 -3.87 14.50 26.31
N GLU A 146 -4.52 15.64 26.58
CA GLU A 146 -5.76 15.69 27.36
C GLU A 146 -6.90 14.96 26.64
N VAL A 147 -7.10 15.24 25.36
CA VAL A 147 -8.11 14.57 24.51
C VAL A 147 -7.86 13.07 24.45
N ILE A 148 -6.61 12.64 24.27
CA ILE A 148 -6.26 11.22 24.24
C ILE A 148 -6.60 10.57 25.59
N ASN A 149 -6.18 11.17 26.70
CA ASN A 149 -6.43 10.63 28.03
C ASN A 149 -7.92 10.53 28.33
N GLU A 150 -8.70 11.54 27.98
CA GLU A 150 -10.15 11.54 28.14
C GLU A 150 -10.80 10.38 27.37
N ARG A 151 -10.46 10.20 26.09
CA ARG A 151 -11.03 9.13 25.26
C ARG A 151 -10.55 7.74 25.69
N VAL A 152 -9.30 7.60 26.13
CA VAL A 152 -8.78 6.34 26.71
C VAL A 152 -9.51 6.00 28.01
N GLN A 153 -9.74 6.96 28.90
CA GLN A 153 -10.52 6.74 30.12
C GLN A 153 -11.95 6.28 29.79
N LYS A 154 -12.57 6.88 28.76
CA LYS A 154 -13.88 6.44 28.27
C LYS A 154 -13.85 4.99 27.78
N LEU A 155 -12.84 4.59 27.02
CA LEU A 155 -12.67 3.20 26.58
C LEU A 155 -12.51 2.24 27.78
N VAL A 156 -11.72 2.60 28.79
CA VAL A 156 -11.57 1.80 30.01
C VAL A 156 -12.90 1.66 30.76
N GLN A 157 -13.71 2.73 30.80
CA GLN A 157 -15.06 2.66 31.36
C GLN A 157 -15.92 1.64 30.59
N ARG A 158 -15.90 1.66 29.25
CA ARG A 158 -16.62 0.70 28.39
C ARG A 158 -16.17 -0.73 28.66
N PHE A 159 -14.87 -0.97 28.81
CA PHE A 159 -14.35 -2.28 29.21
C PHE A 159 -14.95 -2.74 30.55
N GLY A 160 -15.01 -1.86 31.54
CA GLY A 160 -15.63 -2.15 32.83
C GLY A 160 -17.13 -2.46 32.74
N GLU A 161 -17.87 -1.81 31.83
CA GLU A 161 -19.28 -2.09 31.57
C GLU A 161 -19.48 -3.49 30.96
N PHE A 162 -18.71 -3.83 29.93
CA PHE A 162 -18.77 -5.15 29.30
C PHE A 162 -18.33 -6.27 30.26
N GLN A 163 -17.31 -6.01 31.09
CA GLN A 163 -16.89 -6.93 32.14
C GLN A 163 -18.02 -7.21 33.14
N ARG A 164 -18.68 -6.16 33.65
CA ARG A 164 -19.80 -6.31 34.61
C ARG A 164 -20.99 -7.03 34.02
N ASN A 165 -21.29 -6.76 32.75
CA ASN A 165 -22.40 -7.38 32.03
C ASN A 165 -22.07 -8.78 31.50
N GLN A 166 -20.81 -9.22 31.65
CA GLN A 166 -20.27 -10.45 31.07
C GLN A 166 -20.54 -10.57 29.56
N SER A 167 -20.48 -9.45 28.85
CA SER A 167 -20.69 -9.37 27.41
C SER A 167 -19.37 -9.39 26.65
N VAL A 168 -19.40 -9.89 25.41
CA VAL A 168 -18.25 -9.91 24.51
C VAL A 168 -18.10 -8.55 23.84
N LEU A 169 -16.89 -7.99 23.85
CA LEU A 169 -16.54 -6.76 23.14
C LEU A 169 -15.60 -7.08 21.99
N CYS A 170 -15.94 -6.60 20.79
CA CYS A 170 -15.04 -6.62 19.65
C CYS A 170 -13.97 -5.53 19.83
N LEU A 171 -12.71 -5.93 19.98
CA LEU A 171 -11.62 -4.97 20.22
C LEU A 171 -11.31 -4.13 18.98
N ASP A 172 -11.49 -4.68 17.79
CA ASP A 172 -11.28 -3.94 16.53
C ASP A 172 -12.21 -2.73 16.47
N ASP A 173 -13.50 -2.93 16.78
CA ASP A 173 -14.49 -1.85 16.82
C ASP A 173 -14.17 -0.84 17.92
N ALA A 174 -13.76 -1.33 19.10
CA ALA A 174 -13.45 -0.46 20.24
C ALA A 174 -12.23 0.45 19.98
N PHE A 175 -11.18 -0.08 19.36
CA PHE A 175 -10.01 0.72 18.97
C PHE A 175 -10.27 1.60 17.75
N ALA A 176 -11.11 1.15 16.80
CA ALA A 176 -11.57 1.98 15.70
C ALA A 176 -12.38 3.18 16.21
N ALA A 177 -13.27 2.98 17.16
CA ALA A 177 -14.03 4.05 17.83
C ALA A 177 -13.09 5.03 18.56
N LEU A 178 -12.17 4.52 19.39
CA LEU A 178 -11.19 5.35 20.10
C LEU A 178 -10.39 6.24 19.15
N THR A 179 -9.81 5.64 18.10
CA THR A 179 -8.98 6.37 17.15
C THR A 179 -9.79 7.35 16.32
N SER A 180 -11.02 6.99 15.95
CA SER A 180 -11.92 7.89 15.20
C SER A 180 -12.31 9.11 16.02
N ASP A 181 -12.64 8.95 17.31
CA ASP A 181 -12.93 10.07 18.20
C ASP A 181 -11.73 11.00 18.40
N ILE A 182 -10.53 10.44 18.61
CA ILE A 182 -9.30 11.25 18.75
C ILE A 182 -9.00 12.02 17.46
N ILE A 183 -9.04 11.35 16.30
CA ILE A 183 -8.74 11.97 15.01
C ILE A 183 -9.78 13.04 14.66
N THR A 184 -11.07 12.78 14.87
CA THR A 184 -12.13 13.76 14.58
C THR A 184 -12.05 14.96 15.52
N SER A 185 -11.78 14.76 16.81
CA SER A 185 -11.47 15.85 17.74
C SER A 185 -10.31 16.70 17.26
N TYR A 186 -9.23 16.06 16.81
CA TYR A 186 -8.03 16.77 16.38
C TYR A 186 -8.22 17.51 15.05
N CYS A 187 -8.89 16.90 14.07
CA CYS A 187 -9.07 17.47 12.74
C CYS A 187 -10.23 18.46 12.65
N CYS A 188 -11.30 18.25 13.43
CA CYS A 188 -12.57 18.98 13.31
C CYS A 188 -12.95 19.75 14.58
N GLY A 189 -12.19 19.62 15.67
CA GLY A 189 -12.47 20.25 16.97
C GLY A 189 -13.59 19.59 17.77
N LYS A 190 -14.15 18.46 17.29
CA LYS A 190 -15.22 17.69 17.94
C LYS A 190 -15.06 16.20 17.63
N HIS A 191 -15.26 15.34 18.61
CA HIS A 191 -15.33 13.89 18.38
C HIS A 191 -16.72 13.45 17.90
N GLY A 192 -16.77 12.31 17.21
CA GLY A 192 -18.01 11.72 16.70
C GLY A 192 -18.87 11.05 17.76
N GLY A 193 -18.28 10.68 18.90
CA GLY A 193 -18.98 9.95 19.96
C GLY A 193 -19.02 8.44 19.71
N PHE A 194 -18.05 7.90 18.98
CA PHE A 194 -18.06 6.50 18.56
C PHE A 194 -17.85 5.52 19.73
N LEU A 195 -17.26 5.97 20.84
CA LEU A 195 -17.11 5.16 22.06
C LEU A 195 -18.40 5.10 22.89
N GLU A 196 -19.34 5.99 22.61
CA GLU A 196 -20.63 6.10 23.28
C GLU A 196 -21.71 5.19 22.66
N ASP A 197 -21.54 4.82 21.39
CA ASP A 197 -22.35 3.82 20.68
C ASP A 197 -22.04 2.37 21.13
#